data_AF-A0A2V2GIM7-F1
#
_entry.id   AF-A0A2V2GIM7-F1
#
_cell.length_a   1.000
_cell.length_b   1.000
_cell.length_c   1.000
_cell.angle_alpha   90.00
_cell.angle_beta   90.00
_cell.angle_gamma   90.00
#
_symmetry.space_group_name_H-M   'P 1'
#
loop_
_entity.id
_entity.type
_entity.pdbx_description
1 polymer ?
#
loop_
_entity_poly.entity_id
_entity_poly.type
_entity_poly.pdbx_seq_one_letter_code
_entity_poly.pdbx_strand_id
1 'polypeptide(L)'
;MKKLLAVIAVAVSLAICFSSCVTGGEDVKEFDFKGQPSYEDDCEMLISGYWAPRPIDKLWAEAKEAGFTHMYLEGKYGKHGTQGYLDALDLAEKYGIRIIAQRYSADQGFEADPTDYSKYTVFDGFNMWDEPEKGEFAILENDVETFNRLYGDTDKVFYSNLFPHYATSEQLGYNSFAEYVEEYCRRVIKKVKNKKVISCDSYPLKRDWDREMNILLAGHLSSVNTIAQAAKRYGAEPYFFIQSMSYGDRRAPELADFCLQANTCFAFGIRGIQHFTYMTPNDAPGGEFDYDGDGNLQTALLDRNNEKTVRWEYAKELNRQIAAFDHVYLKFAWDGVMTTEGTDTKYHTNDFGALAGVLQRHSRVKSFTSTEDALLGCFTDAKGYQGFMLTPYVETTHNRTTTAKIRFDKADKALVYTRGQQSVETLTDGELSLQIAAGDGAFIIPYAEG
;
A
#
# COMPACT_ATOMS: atom_id res chain seq x y z
N MET A 1 25.72 -6.79 47.51
CA MET A 1 25.66 -6.12 46.20
C MET A 1 24.74 -6.92 45.30
N LYS A 2 23.55 -6.37 45.04
CA LYS A 2 22.45 -7.01 44.30
C LYS A 2 22.75 -6.92 42.79
N LYS A 3 22.70 -8.03 42.07
CA LYS A 3 22.65 -8.06 40.60
C LYS A 3 21.17 -8.09 40.19
N LEU A 4 20.74 -7.07 39.48
CA LEU A 4 19.39 -6.90 38.95
C LEU A 4 19.30 -7.70 37.64
N LEU A 5 18.46 -8.73 37.60
CA LEU A 5 17.99 -9.32 36.34
C LEU A 5 16.88 -8.42 35.81
N ALA A 6 17.06 -7.84 34.63
CA ALA A 6 15.99 -7.23 33.87
C ALA A 6 15.36 -8.31 32.98
N VAL A 7 14.11 -8.68 33.28
CA VAL A 7 13.27 -9.50 32.42
C VAL A 7 12.61 -8.54 31.43
N ILE A 8 12.95 -8.66 30.14
CA ILE A 8 12.26 -7.98 29.05
C ILE A 8 11.01 -8.79 28.75
N ALA A 9 9.84 -8.22 29.02
CA ALA A 9 8.55 -8.78 28.62
C ALA A 9 8.32 -8.45 27.14
N VAL A 10 8.28 -9.48 26.30
CA VAL A 10 7.83 -9.38 24.90
C VAL A 10 6.30 -9.25 24.92
N ALA A 11 5.79 -8.10 24.52
CA ALA A 11 4.37 -7.91 24.27
C ALA A 11 4.01 -8.57 22.94
N VAL A 12 3.35 -9.73 23.01
CA VAL A 12 2.76 -10.39 21.84
C VAL A 12 1.40 -9.74 21.57
N SER A 13 1.32 -8.93 20.53
CA SER A 13 0.07 -8.36 20.01
C SER A 13 -0.72 -9.46 19.30
N LEU A 14 -1.54 -10.21 20.04
CA LEU A 14 -2.52 -11.11 19.45
C LEU A 14 -3.61 -10.28 18.75
N ALA A 15 -3.54 -10.16 17.42
CA ALA A 15 -4.65 -9.67 16.63
C ALA A 15 -5.80 -10.69 16.69
N ILE A 16 -6.83 -10.40 17.46
CA ILE A 16 -8.07 -11.19 17.49
C ILE A 16 -8.82 -10.89 16.19
N CYS A 17 -8.68 -11.75 15.18
CA CYS A 17 -9.54 -11.75 14.01
C CYS A 17 -10.97 -12.09 14.44
N PHE A 18 -11.84 -11.09 14.54
CA PHE A 18 -13.28 -11.33 14.61
C PHE A 18 -13.78 -11.78 13.24
N SER A 19 -13.89 -13.10 13.06
CA SER A 19 -14.77 -13.70 12.06
C SER A 19 -16.20 -13.63 12.60
N SER A 20 -17.01 -12.68 12.13
CA SER A 20 -18.44 -12.65 12.43
C SER A 20 -19.25 -13.08 11.21
N CYS A 21 -19.46 -14.38 11.07
CA CYS A 21 -20.66 -14.92 10.44
C CYS A 21 -21.62 -15.33 11.56
N VAL A 22 -22.51 -14.45 12.01
CA VAL A 22 -23.65 -14.85 12.85
C VAL A 22 -24.89 -14.04 12.49
N THR A 23 -25.93 -14.76 12.11
CA THR A 23 -27.33 -14.38 12.21
C THR A 23 -27.74 -14.50 13.67
N GLY A 24 -28.23 -13.42 14.30
CA GLY A 24 -28.74 -13.46 15.67
C GLY A 24 -28.28 -12.26 16.49
N GLY A 25 -29.24 -11.50 17.02
CA GLY A 25 -28.99 -10.28 17.77
C GLY A 25 -28.21 -10.52 19.06
N GLU A 26 -27.02 -9.95 19.13
CA GLU A 26 -26.34 -9.58 20.38
C GLU A 26 -26.32 -8.06 20.46
N ASP A 27 -26.55 -7.53 21.66
CA ASP A 27 -26.56 -6.10 21.96
C ASP A 27 -25.28 -5.44 21.44
N VAL A 28 -25.44 -4.57 20.43
CA VAL A 28 -24.36 -3.72 19.92
C VAL A 28 -23.92 -2.84 21.08
N LYS A 29 -22.69 -3.05 21.58
CA LYS A 29 -22.08 -2.14 22.56
C LYS A 29 -22.26 -0.71 22.06
N GLU A 30 -23.01 0.09 22.82
CA GLU A 30 -23.13 1.51 22.54
C GLU A 30 -21.77 2.14 22.86
N PHE A 31 -20.94 2.32 21.83
CA PHE A 31 -19.66 2.99 21.98
C PHE A 31 -19.92 4.47 22.25
N ASP A 32 -19.52 4.91 23.44
CA ASP A 32 -19.57 6.32 23.83
C ASP A 32 -18.28 6.96 23.30
N PHE A 33 -18.34 7.52 22.09
CA PHE A 33 -17.20 8.06 21.34
C PHE A 33 -16.64 9.37 21.93
N LYS A 34 -16.54 9.44 23.25
CA LYS A 34 -16.21 10.63 24.02
C LYS A 34 -14.72 10.85 24.15
N GLY A 35 -14.32 12.11 24.03
CA GLY A 35 -12.94 12.55 24.14
C GLY A 35 -12.15 12.34 22.85
N GLN A 36 -11.17 13.21 22.65
CA GLN A 36 -10.24 13.14 21.53
C GLN A 36 -9.38 11.87 21.65
N PRO A 37 -9.32 11.02 20.60
CA PRO A 37 -8.46 9.86 20.61
C PRO A 37 -6.97 10.25 20.51
N SER A 38 -6.11 9.40 21.03
CA SER A 38 -4.65 9.52 20.98
C SER A 38 -4.03 8.16 20.71
N TYR A 39 -2.97 8.17 19.89
CA TYR A 39 -2.26 6.99 19.41
C TYR A 39 -0.76 7.22 19.60
N GLU A 40 -0.07 6.20 20.10
CA GLU A 40 1.38 6.22 20.25
C GLU A 40 2.05 5.97 18.90
N ASP A 41 3.20 6.60 18.68
CA ASP A 41 4.02 6.40 17.48
C ASP A 41 4.97 5.20 17.69
N ASP A 42 4.40 4.00 17.56
CA ASP A 42 5.03 2.70 17.87
C ASP A 42 5.00 1.71 16.69
N CYS A 43 4.49 2.11 15.53
CA CYS A 43 4.50 1.33 14.31
C CYS A 43 4.75 2.19 13.08
N GLU A 44 5.32 1.57 12.04
CA GLU A 44 5.78 2.26 10.83
C GLU A 44 5.21 1.54 9.61
N MET A 45 4.75 2.30 8.60
CA MET A 45 4.26 1.72 7.36
C MET A 45 5.39 1.09 6.54
N LEU A 46 5.09 -0.02 5.85
CA LEU A 46 5.98 -0.48 4.79
C LEU A 46 5.91 0.52 3.63
N ILE A 47 7.03 1.20 3.39
CA ILE A 47 7.26 2.06 2.24
C ILE A 47 8.51 1.51 1.56
N SER A 48 8.33 0.96 0.36
CA SER A 48 9.40 0.27 -0.35
C SER A 48 9.58 0.75 -1.77
N GLY A 49 10.71 0.40 -2.38
CA GLY A 49 10.95 0.56 -3.80
C GLY A 49 11.44 -0.75 -4.42
N TYR A 50 10.93 -1.06 -5.59
CA TYR A 50 11.52 -2.10 -6.44
C TYR A 50 12.80 -1.53 -7.07
N TRP A 51 13.78 -2.40 -7.35
CA TRP A 51 15.13 -2.05 -7.79
C TRP A 51 15.87 -1.23 -6.73
N ALA A 52 16.35 -1.92 -5.69
CA ALA A 52 17.12 -1.30 -4.60
C ALA A 52 18.28 -0.44 -5.10
N PRO A 53 18.76 0.55 -4.31
CA PRO A 53 19.93 1.33 -4.71
C PRO A 53 21.16 0.43 -4.94
N ARG A 54 22.01 0.80 -5.89
CA ARG A 54 23.36 0.21 -6.02
C ARG A 54 24.09 0.27 -4.67
N PRO A 55 25.05 -0.63 -4.39
CA PRO A 55 25.80 -0.66 -3.13
C PRO A 55 26.81 0.50 -3.03
N ILE A 56 26.29 1.72 -2.99
CA ILE A 56 26.99 3.00 -2.90
C ILE A 56 26.39 3.72 -1.70
N ASP A 57 27.24 4.01 -0.72
CA ASP A 57 26.82 4.54 0.59
C ASP A 57 25.85 5.74 0.49
N LYS A 58 26.15 6.69 -0.40
CA LYS A 58 25.31 7.87 -0.65
C LYS A 58 23.87 7.50 -1.04
N LEU A 59 23.69 6.50 -1.91
CA LEU A 59 22.36 6.18 -2.45
C LEU A 59 21.45 5.53 -1.40
N TRP A 60 22.03 4.77 -0.46
CA TRP A 60 21.29 4.19 0.67
C TRP A 60 20.98 5.23 1.74
N ALA A 61 21.88 6.18 1.99
CA ALA A 61 21.60 7.34 2.83
C ALA A 61 20.43 8.16 2.27
N GLU A 62 20.42 8.41 0.96
CA GLU A 62 19.35 9.12 0.26
C GLU A 62 18.03 8.33 0.30
N ALA A 63 18.06 7.01 0.16
CA ALA A 63 16.86 6.18 0.34
C ALA A 63 16.25 6.35 1.74
N LYS A 64 17.09 6.33 2.79
CA LYS A 64 16.63 6.57 4.15
C LYS A 64 16.10 7.99 4.34
N GLU A 65 16.78 8.99 3.76
CA GLU A 65 16.36 10.39 3.79
C GLU A 65 14.98 10.61 3.13
N ALA A 66 14.69 9.86 2.06
CA ALA A 66 13.40 9.89 1.37
C ALA A 66 12.30 9.10 2.12
N GLY A 67 12.57 8.57 3.31
CA GLY A 67 11.58 7.89 4.13
C GLY A 67 11.26 6.45 3.70
N PHE A 68 12.13 5.81 2.90
CA PHE A 68 11.97 4.38 2.62
C PHE A 68 12.29 3.55 3.86
N THR A 69 11.42 2.60 4.17
CA THR A 69 11.51 1.73 5.35
C THR A 69 11.96 0.33 4.95
N HIS A 70 11.65 -0.08 3.72
CA HIS A 70 12.04 -1.37 3.14
C HIS A 70 12.59 -1.19 1.71
N MET A 71 13.34 -2.17 1.23
CA MET A 71 13.73 -2.31 -0.19
C MET A 71 13.64 -3.76 -0.63
N TYR A 72 13.27 -3.95 -1.91
CA TYR A 72 13.42 -5.23 -2.59
C TYR A 72 14.86 -5.36 -3.07
N LEU A 73 15.59 -6.37 -2.58
CA LEU A 73 16.98 -6.59 -2.98
C LEU A 73 17.08 -7.70 -4.01
N GLU A 74 17.26 -7.31 -5.26
CA GLU A 74 17.43 -8.21 -6.40
C GLU A 74 18.88 -8.64 -6.62
N GLY A 75 19.08 -9.77 -7.31
CA GLY A 75 20.41 -10.29 -7.68
C GLY A 75 21.15 -9.50 -8.77
N LYS A 76 20.78 -8.23 -9.01
CA LYS A 76 21.27 -7.40 -10.14
C LYS A 76 22.65 -6.81 -9.92
N TYR A 77 23.01 -6.53 -8.66
CA TYR A 77 24.33 -5.96 -8.30
C TYR A 77 25.33 -7.02 -7.83
N GLY A 78 24.99 -8.28 -8.06
CA GLY A 78 25.71 -9.46 -7.62
C GLY A 78 24.71 -10.58 -7.36
N LYS A 79 25.06 -11.81 -7.74
CA LYS A 79 24.27 -12.97 -7.33
C LYS A 79 24.24 -13.06 -5.81
N HIS A 80 23.21 -13.66 -5.25
CA HIS A 80 23.14 -13.99 -3.84
C HIS A 80 24.44 -14.60 -3.32
N GLY A 81 24.87 -14.17 -2.12
CA GLY A 81 26.13 -14.56 -1.47
C GLY A 81 27.42 -13.94 -2.05
N THR A 82 27.37 -13.21 -3.17
CA THR A 82 28.55 -12.51 -3.70
C THR A 82 28.80 -11.19 -2.98
N GLN A 83 30.04 -10.69 -3.03
CA GLN A 83 30.43 -9.46 -2.30
C GLN A 83 29.52 -8.27 -2.63
N GLY A 84 29.17 -8.03 -3.90
CA GLY A 84 28.29 -6.91 -4.26
C GLY A 84 26.88 -7.01 -3.67
N TYR A 85 26.36 -8.23 -3.48
CA TYR A 85 25.09 -8.47 -2.80
C TYR A 85 25.21 -8.25 -1.28
N LEU A 86 26.30 -8.72 -0.68
CA LEU A 86 26.59 -8.51 0.75
C LEU A 86 26.84 -7.04 1.07
N ASP A 87 27.52 -6.29 0.19
CA ASP A 87 27.75 -4.85 0.36
C ASP A 87 26.41 -4.08 0.41
N ALA A 88 25.41 -4.49 -0.38
CA ALA A 88 24.08 -3.91 -0.32
C ALA A 88 23.36 -4.23 1.00
N LEU A 89 23.49 -5.47 1.51
CA LEU A 89 22.95 -5.85 2.82
C LEU A 89 23.64 -5.10 3.98
N ASP A 90 24.96 -4.93 3.91
CA ASP A 90 25.73 -4.17 4.90
C ASP A 90 25.28 -2.69 4.94
N LEU A 91 24.98 -2.11 3.77
CA LEU A 91 24.43 -0.74 3.68
C LEU A 91 22.99 -0.67 4.18
N ALA A 92 22.16 -1.66 3.86
CA ALA A 92 20.81 -1.76 4.40
C ALA A 92 20.80 -1.81 5.93
N GLU A 93 21.68 -2.62 6.52
CA GLU A 93 21.88 -2.72 7.97
C GLU A 93 22.37 -1.39 8.56
N LYS A 94 23.36 -0.75 7.92
CA LYS A 94 23.91 0.55 8.35
C LYS A 94 22.83 1.63 8.44
N TYR A 95 21.89 1.68 7.50
CA TYR A 95 20.84 2.70 7.44
C TYR A 95 19.50 2.26 8.04
N GLY A 96 19.41 1.03 8.55
CA GLY A 96 18.19 0.47 9.12
C GLY A 96 17.04 0.36 8.10
N ILE A 97 17.36 0.06 6.84
CA ILE A 97 16.37 -0.20 5.79
C ILE A 97 16.15 -1.70 5.71
N ARG A 98 14.91 -2.15 5.92
CA ARG A 98 14.56 -3.57 5.89
C ARG A 98 14.63 -4.14 4.48
N ILE A 99 15.02 -5.41 4.36
CA ILE A 99 15.23 -6.06 3.06
C ILE A 99 14.27 -7.22 2.87
N ILE A 100 13.49 -7.15 1.80
CA ILE A 100 12.79 -8.31 1.25
C ILE A 100 13.65 -8.84 0.09
N ALA A 101 14.33 -9.95 0.32
CA ALA A 101 15.28 -10.50 -0.63
C ALA A 101 14.56 -11.24 -1.77
N GLN A 102 14.96 -10.99 -3.01
CA GLN A 102 14.44 -11.77 -4.14
C GLN A 102 14.79 -13.24 -3.99
N ARG A 103 13.88 -14.15 -4.36
CA ARG A 103 14.16 -15.59 -4.51
C ARG A 103 15.31 -15.79 -5.50
N TYR A 104 16.33 -16.54 -5.10
CA TYR A 104 17.59 -16.61 -5.85
C TYR A 104 17.49 -17.34 -7.20
N SER A 105 16.53 -18.26 -7.35
CA SER A 105 16.36 -19.11 -8.52
C SER A 105 14.88 -19.33 -8.79
N ALA A 106 14.50 -19.57 -10.04
CA ALA A 106 13.17 -20.04 -10.41
C ALA A 106 13.05 -21.57 -10.25
N ASP A 107 14.13 -22.31 -10.50
CA ASP A 107 14.14 -23.77 -10.58
C ASP A 107 14.41 -24.46 -9.23
N GLN A 108 15.02 -23.74 -8.29
CA GLN A 108 15.44 -24.27 -6.99
C GLN A 108 14.68 -23.55 -5.87
N GLY A 109 14.36 -24.28 -4.79
CA GLY A 109 13.71 -23.70 -3.61
C GLY A 109 14.55 -22.60 -2.98
N PHE A 110 13.90 -21.58 -2.41
CA PHE A 110 14.58 -20.38 -1.89
C PHE A 110 15.66 -20.69 -0.83
N GLU A 111 15.59 -21.83 -0.15
CA GLU A 111 16.56 -22.27 0.86
C GLU A 111 17.94 -22.64 0.30
N ALA A 112 18.06 -22.80 -1.01
CA ALA A 112 19.35 -23.02 -1.67
C ALA A 112 20.11 -21.70 -1.97
N ASP A 113 19.55 -20.56 -1.52
CA ASP A 113 20.25 -19.29 -1.44
C ASP A 113 21.50 -19.41 -0.57
N PRO A 114 22.70 -19.08 -1.09
CA PRO A 114 23.95 -19.19 -0.33
C PRO A 114 24.15 -18.06 0.70
N THR A 115 23.26 -17.07 0.75
CA THR A 115 23.36 -15.90 1.63
C THR A 115 22.95 -16.25 3.05
N ASP A 116 23.85 -16.00 4.01
CA ASP A 116 23.53 -16.13 5.44
C ASP A 116 22.86 -14.87 5.98
N TYR A 117 21.53 -14.79 5.83
CA TYR A 117 20.73 -13.66 6.30
C TYR A 117 20.67 -13.53 7.83
N SER A 118 21.10 -14.55 8.59
CA SER A 118 21.08 -14.48 10.07
C SER A 118 22.01 -13.41 10.65
N LYS A 119 22.91 -12.88 9.83
CA LYS A 119 23.83 -11.78 10.16
C LYS A 119 23.19 -10.39 10.10
N TYR A 120 22.00 -10.27 9.50
CA TYR A 120 21.37 -9.00 9.19
C TYR A 120 20.04 -8.87 9.95
N THR A 121 19.96 -7.90 10.86
CA THR A 121 18.72 -7.63 11.61
C THR A 121 17.65 -7.02 10.71
N VAL A 122 18.06 -6.36 9.63
CA VAL A 122 17.17 -5.74 8.65
C VAL A 122 16.54 -6.74 7.67
N PHE A 123 16.96 -8.00 7.64
CA PHE A 123 16.32 -9.00 6.77
C PHE A 123 14.85 -9.21 7.19
N ASP A 124 13.90 -8.98 6.29
CA ASP A 124 12.45 -9.03 6.57
C ASP A 124 11.71 -10.13 5.80
N GLY A 125 12.42 -10.94 5.02
CA GLY A 125 11.85 -12.10 4.34
C GLY A 125 12.18 -12.15 2.86
N PHE A 126 11.37 -12.85 2.09
CA PHE A 126 11.65 -13.16 0.69
C PHE A 126 10.53 -12.70 -0.24
N ASN A 127 10.91 -12.04 -1.33
CA ASN A 127 10.08 -11.88 -2.53
C ASN A 127 10.22 -13.14 -3.38
N MET A 128 9.23 -14.02 -3.26
CA MET A 128 9.21 -15.35 -3.84
C MET A 128 8.96 -15.33 -5.34
N TRP A 129 8.08 -14.44 -5.81
CA TRP A 129 7.72 -14.34 -7.21
C TRP A 129 7.12 -12.98 -7.54
N ASP A 130 7.40 -12.50 -8.73
CA ASP A 130 6.79 -11.31 -9.32
C ASP A 130 5.83 -11.76 -10.42
N GLU A 131 4.55 -11.45 -10.24
CA GLU A 131 3.45 -11.82 -11.13
C GLU A 131 3.42 -13.31 -11.51
N PRO A 132 3.22 -14.23 -10.55
CA PRO A 132 3.17 -15.67 -10.85
C PRO A 132 1.93 -16.01 -11.69
N GLU A 133 2.10 -16.75 -12.79
CA GLU A 133 0.94 -17.37 -13.46
C GLU A 133 0.47 -18.60 -12.65
N LYS A 134 -0.61 -19.22 -13.11
CA LYS A 134 -1.19 -20.39 -12.43
C LYS A 134 -0.21 -21.55 -12.27
N GLY A 135 0.76 -21.70 -13.18
CA GLY A 135 1.76 -22.77 -13.17
C GLY A 135 2.63 -22.74 -11.92
N GLU A 136 3.01 -21.54 -11.48
CA GLU A 136 3.97 -21.28 -10.40
C GLU A 136 3.33 -21.42 -9.03
N PHE A 137 1.99 -21.43 -8.94
CA PHE A 137 1.31 -21.59 -7.65
C PHE A 137 1.72 -22.89 -6.96
N ALA A 138 2.01 -23.96 -7.71
CA ALA A 138 2.50 -25.21 -7.12
C ALA A 138 3.90 -25.07 -6.52
N ILE A 139 4.77 -24.26 -7.14
CA ILE A 139 6.11 -23.95 -6.63
C ILE A 139 5.98 -23.15 -5.33
N LEU A 140 5.14 -22.11 -5.34
CA LEU A 140 4.90 -21.27 -4.17
C LEU A 140 4.28 -22.06 -3.01
N GLU A 141 3.36 -22.98 -3.29
CA GLU A 141 2.81 -23.87 -2.27
C GLU A 141 3.88 -24.73 -1.57
N ASN A 142 4.83 -25.27 -2.33
CA ASN A 142 5.95 -26.04 -1.78
C ASN A 142 6.88 -25.13 -0.97
N ASP A 143 7.20 -23.95 -1.49
CA ASP A 143 8.09 -23.00 -0.81
C ASP A 143 7.47 -22.49 0.50
N VAL A 144 6.14 -22.34 0.61
CA VAL A 144 5.47 -21.97 1.88
C VAL A 144 5.71 -23.04 2.97
N GLU A 145 5.74 -24.33 2.62
CA GLU A 145 6.00 -25.38 3.61
C GLU A 145 7.42 -25.28 4.18
N THR A 146 8.41 -25.06 3.31
CA THR A 146 9.79 -24.81 3.72
C THR A 146 9.92 -23.50 4.51
N PHE A 147 9.27 -22.43 4.05
CA PHE A 147 9.26 -21.15 4.75
C PHE A 147 8.68 -21.25 6.15
N ASN A 148 7.55 -21.93 6.32
CA ASN A 148 6.94 -22.15 7.63
C ASN A 148 7.83 -22.95 8.58
N ARG A 149 8.68 -23.86 8.07
CA ARG A 149 9.63 -24.61 8.88
C ARG A 149 10.80 -23.74 9.36
N LEU A 150 11.25 -22.80 8.54
CA LEU A 150 12.41 -21.96 8.83
C LEU A 150 12.05 -20.65 9.55
N TYR A 151 10.91 -20.06 9.21
CA TYR A 151 10.51 -18.71 9.59
C TYR A 151 9.07 -18.61 10.10
N GLY A 152 8.32 -19.71 10.19
CA GLY A 152 6.89 -19.69 10.52
C GLY A 152 6.53 -19.18 11.91
N ASP A 153 7.51 -19.07 12.82
CA ASP A 153 7.37 -18.50 14.16
C ASP A 153 7.98 -17.09 14.27
N THR A 154 8.24 -16.44 13.13
CA THR A 154 8.83 -15.09 13.03
C THR A 154 7.97 -14.19 12.17
N ASP A 155 8.18 -12.88 12.23
CA ASP A 155 7.45 -11.91 11.39
C ASP A 155 8.06 -11.73 9.99
N LYS A 156 8.91 -12.66 9.53
CA LYS A 156 9.44 -12.63 8.16
C LYS A 156 8.29 -12.82 7.16
N VAL A 157 8.38 -12.11 6.04
CA VAL A 157 7.37 -12.11 4.98
C VAL A 157 7.68 -13.18 3.93
N PHE A 158 6.68 -14.00 3.60
CA PHE A 158 6.62 -14.76 2.35
C PHE A 158 5.83 -13.91 1.35
N TYR A 159 6.52 -13.22 0.46
CA TYR A 159 5.93 -12.19 -0.40
C TYR A 159 5.83 -12.67 -1.85
N SER A 160 4.76 -12.31 -2.55
CA SER A 160 4.72 -12.30 -4.02
C SER A 160 3.86 -11.13 -4.47
N ASN A 161 4.25 -10.47 -5.56
CA ASN A 161 3.41 -9.47 -6.21
C ASN A 161 2.52 -10.15 -7.26
N LEU A 162 1.22 -9.86 -7.25
CA LEU A 162 0.24 -10.49 -8.14
C LEU A 162 -0.07 -9.60 -9.36
N PHE A 163 -0.35 -10.24 -10.50
CA PHE A 163 -0.84 -9.56 -11.70
C PHE A 163 -2.07 -8.67 -11.42
N PRO A 164 -2.23 -7.52 -12.10
CA PRO A 164 -3.43 -6.66 -12.04
C PRO A 164 -4.65 -7.19 -12.79
N HIS A 165 -5.77 -6.45 -12.64
CA HIS A 165 -7.01 -6.68 -13.38
C HIS A 165 -6.88 -6.66 -14.91
N TYR A 166 -5.87 -5.99 -15.46
CA TYR A 166 -5.66 -5.88 -16.91
C TYR A 166 -4.76 -6.99 -17.48
N ALA A 167 -4.25 -7.91 -16.65
CA ALA A 167 -3.62 -9.13 -17.13
C ALA A 167 -4.65 -10.02 -17.83
N THR A 168 -4.24 -10.62 -18.95
CA THR A 168 -5.12 -11.48 -19.76
C THR A 168 -5.41 -12.80 -19.05
N SER A 169 -6.54 -13.44 -19.36
CA SER A 169 -6.86 -14.77 -18.83
C SER A 169 -5.79 -15.83 -19.16
N GLU A 170 -5.04 -15.65 -20.25
CA GLU A 170 -3.90 -16.48 -20.60
C GLU A 170 -2.76 -16.31 -19.61
N GLN A 171 -2.34 -15.06 -19.31
CA GLN A 171 -1.32 -14.76 -18.30
C GLN A 171 -1.73 -15.24 -16.90
N LEU A 172 -3.02 -15.11 -16.55
CA LEU A 172 -3.49 -15.52 -15.23
C LEU A 172 -3.62 -17.05 -15.11
N GLY A 173 -4.00 -17.73 -16.20
CA GLY A 173 -4.46 -19.12 -16.16
C GLY A 173 -5.85 -19.32 -15.53
N TYR A 174 -6.61 -18.23 -15.35
CA TYR A 174 -7.98 -18.18 -14.79
C TYR A 174 -8.87 -17.22 -15.60
N ASN A 175 -10.20 -17.32 -15.44
CA ASN A 175 -11.14 -16.53 -16.25
C ASN A 175 -11.23 -15.07 -15.80
N SER A 176 -10.84 -14.77 -14.57
CA SER A 176 -10.90 -13.42 -14.03
C SER A 176 -9.79 -13.18 -13.00
N PHE A 177 -9.44 -11.90 -12.84
CA PHE A 177 -8.50 -11.47 -11.80
C PHE A 177 -8.98 -11.84 -10.37
N ALA A 178 -10.28 -11.72 -10.09
CA ALA A 178 -10.83 -12.10 -8.79
C ALA A 178 -10.68 -13.60 -8.50
N GLU A 179 -10.90 -14.46 -9.50
CA GLU A 179 -10.67 -15.91 -9.39
C GLU A 179 -9.19 -16.23 -9.16
N TYR A 180 -8.30 -15.57 -9.90
CA TYR A 180 -6.85 -15.71 -9.75
C TYR A 180 -6.36 -15.35 -8.33
N VAL A 181 -6.78 -14.19 -7.80
CA VAL A 181 -6.41 -13.76 -6.44
C VAL A 181 -6.96 -14.71 -5.38
N GLU A 182 -8.21 -15.15 -5.50
CA GLU A 182 -8.81 -16.09 -4.56
C GLU A 182 -8.06 -17.43 -4.54
N GLU A 183 -7.69 -17.95 -5.72
CA GLU A 183 -6.94 -19.20 -5.82
C GLU A 183 -5.51 -19.07 -5.28
N TYR A 184 -4.83 -17.95 -5.50
CA TYR A 184 -3.55 -17.66 -4.86
C TYR A 184 -3.69 -17.66 -3.34
N CYS A 185 -4.69 -16.96 -2.81
CA CYS A 185 -4.90 -16.86 -1.37
C CYS A 185 -5.22 -18.23 -0.74
N ARG A 186 -6.08 -19.00 -1.39
CA ARG A 186 -6.48 -20.34 -0.95
C ARG A 186 -5.30 -21.31 -0.90
N ARG A 187 -4.42 -21.25 -1.89
CA ARG A 187 -3.30 -22.20 -2.08
C ARG A 187 -2.07 -21.79 -1.28
N VAL A 188 -1.72 -20.50 -1.29
CA VAL A 188 -0.47 -19.98 -0.74
C VAL A 188 -0.71 -19.27 0.61
N ILE A 189 -1.46 -18.17 0.61
CA ILE A 189 -1.58 -17.27 1.78
C ILE A 189 -2.22 -17.96 2.99
N LYS A 190 -3.23 -18.80 2.77
CA LYS A 190 -3.86 -19.59 3.84
C LYS A 190 -2.87 -20.49 4.58
N LYS A 191 -1.80 -20.95 3.91
CA LYS A 191 -0.78 -21.83 4.48
C LYS A 191 0.31 -21.09 5.24
N VAL A 192 0.55 -19.80 4.97
CA VAL A 192 1.54 -19.01 5.70
C VAL A 192 1.12 -18.87 7.16
N LYS A 193 1.99 -19.21 8.12
CA LYS A 193 1.63 -19.31 9.54
C LYS A 193 1.49 -17.96 10.25
N ASN A 194 2.45 -17.07 10.07
CA ASN A 194 2.53 -15.82 10.84
C ASN A 194 2.17 -14.60 9.97
N LYS A 195 3.13 -13.76 9.58
CA LYS A 195 2.88 -12.54 8.79
C LYS A 195 2.44 -12.88 7.35
N LYS A 196 1.12 -12.83 7.11
CA LYS A 196 0.51 -13.00 5.79
C LYS A 196 0.43 -11.66 5.08
N VAL A 197 0.88 -11.63 3.82
CA VAL A 197 0.86 -10.44 2.99
C VAL A 197 0.30 -10.79 1.61
N ILE A 198 -0.47 -9.88 1.03
CA ILE A 198 -0.92 -9.97 -0.36
C ILE A 198 -0.56 -8.67 -1.06
N SER A 199 0.03 -8.75 -2.24
CA SER A 199 0.37 -7.56 -3.04
C SER A 199 -0.13 -7.70 -4.47
N CYS A 200 -0.37 -6.55 -5.08
CA CYS A 200 -0.60 -6.40 -6.51
C CYS A 200 -0.09 -5.02 -6.92
N ASP A 201 0.19 -4.87 -8.21
CA ASP A 201 0.45 -3.61 -8.84
C ASP A 201 -0.62 -3.30 -9.88
N SER A 202 -1.11 -2.06 -9.90
CA SER A 202 -2.02 -1.58 -10.94
C SER A 202 -1.78 -0.10 -11.12
N TYR A 203 -1.26 0.28 -12.29
CA TYR A 203 -0.78 1.63 -12.52
C TYR A 203 -1.80 2.46 -13.31
N PRO A 204 -2.47 3.45 -12.68
CA PRO A 204 -3.65 4.07 -13.28
C PRO A 204 -3.34 5.23 -14.21
N LEU A 205 -2.14 5.80 -14.18
CA LEU A 205 -1.87 7.11 -14.79
C LEU A 205 -1.54 6.94 -16.27
N LYS A 206 -2.55 7.13 -17.14
CA LYS A 206 -2.42 6.90 -18.58
C LYS A 206 -2.40 8.19 -19.38
N ARG A 207 -1.77 8.10 -20.56
CA ARG A 207 -1.95 9.01 -21.69
C ARG A 207 -2.86 8.35 -22.72
N ASP A 208 -3.98 8.99 -23.04
CA ASP A 208 -4.80 8.67 -24.21
C ASP A 208 -4.26 9.50 -25.39
N TRP A 209 -3.51 8.84 -26.27
CA TRP A 209 -2.85 9.48 -27.41
C TRP A 209 -3.83 9.94 -28.48
N ASP A 210 -4.91 9.19 -28.71
CA ASP A 210 -5.90 9.52 -29.73
C ASP A 210 -6.68 10.79 -29.34
N ARG A 211 -6.89 11.01 -28.04
CA ARG A 211 -7.60 12.18 -27.50
C ARG A 211 -6.67 13.26 -26.94
N GLU A 212 -5.36 13.03 -27.00
CA GLU A 212 -4.31 13.90 -26.44
C GLU A 212 -4.55 14.33 -24.98
N MET A 213 -5.10 13.44 -24.15
CA MET A 213 -5.45 13.73 -22.76
C MET A 213 -4.95 12.69 -21.78
N ASN A 214 -4.87 13.09 -20.51
CA ASN A 214 -4.53 12.17 -19.43
C ASN A 214 -5.83 11.55 -18.89
N ILE A 215 -5.77 10.27 -18.54
CA ILE A 215 -6.92 9.55 -17.97
C ILE A 215 -6.45 8.62 -16.84
N LEU A 216 -7.37 8.31 -15.94
CA LEU A 216 -7.21 7.18 -15.03
C LEU A 216 -7.68 5.90 -15.72
N LEU A 217 -6.89 4.83 -15.60
CA LEU A 217 -7.23 3.51 -16.13
C LEU A 217 -8.50 2.95 -15.46
N ALA A 218 -9.51 2.65 -16.25
CA ALA A 218 -10.70 1.97 -15.78
C ALA A 218 -10.37 0.57 -15.22
N GLY A 219 -10.96 0.26 -14.06
CA GLY A 219 -10.77 -0.99 -13.32
C GLY A 219 -9.62 -0.95 -12.31
N HIS A 220 -8.87 0.16 -12.23
CA HIS A 220 -7.83 0.33 -11.21
C HIS A 220 -8.39 0.12 -9.79
N LEU A 221 -9.55 0.70 -9.48
CA LEU A 221 -10.15 0.51 -8.15
C LEU A 221 -10.60 -0.94 -7.92
N SER A 222 -10.94 -1.68 -8.97
CA SER A 222 -11.25 -3.10 -8.87
C SER A 222 -10.03 -3.92 -8.44
N SER A 223 -8.83 -3.56 -8.92
CA SER A 223 -7.57 -4.16 -8.46
C SER A 223 -7.37 -3.95 -6.96
N VAL A 224 -7.39 -2.68 -6.52
CA VAL A 224 -7.19 -2.32 -5.11
C VAL A 224 -8.23 -2.99 -4.20
N ASN A 225 -9.51 -2.94 -4.59
CA ASN A 225 -10.61 -3.53 -3.83
C ASN A 225 -10.51 -5.05 -3.72
N THR A 226 -10.17 -5.74 -4.81
CA THR A 226 -10.05 -7.22 -4.80
C THR A 226 -8.97 -7.66 -3.82
N ILE A 227 -7.83 -6.97 -3.79
CA ILE A 227 -6.73 -7.25 -2.86
C ILE A 227 -7.14 -6.95 -1.42
N ALA A 228 -7.76 -5.79 -1.16
CA ALA A 228 -8.25 -5.44 0.18
C ALA A 228 -9.26 -6.46 0.72
N GLN A 229 -10.21 -6.88 -0.12
CA GLN A 229 -11.22 -7.88 0.23
C GLN A 229 -10.60 -9.26 0.47
N ALA A 230 -9.64 -9.67 -0.37
CA ALA A 230 -8.93 -10.93 -0.17
C ALA A 230 -8.10 -10.92 1.13
N ALA A 231 -7.36 -9.83 1.38
CA ALA A 231 -6.59 -9.67 2.60
C ALA A 231 -7.45 -9.74 3.86
N LYS A 232 -8.61 -9.07 3.85
CA LYS A 232 -9.61 -9.18 4.93
C LYS A 232 -10.11 -10.61 5.11
N ARG A 233 -10.46 -11.33 4.03
CA ARG A 233 -10.94 -12.73 4.10
C ARG A 233 -9.90 -13.70 4.67
N TYR A 234 -8.63 -13.50 4.34
CA TYR A 234 -7.55 -14.43 4.67
C TYR A 234 -6.72 -14.01 5.89
N GLY A 235 -7.04 -12.87 6.51
CA GLY A 235 -6.31 -12.32 7.65
C GLY A 235 -4.87 -11.95 7.27
N ALA A 236 -4.70 -11.29 6.13
CA ALA A 236 -3.43 -10.83 5.60
C ALA A 236 -3.35 -9.30 5.59
N GLU A 237 -2.13 -8.77 5.49
CA GLU A 237 -1.90 -7.36 5.22
C GLU A 237 -1.88 -7.11 3.70
N PRO A 238 -2.70 -6.18 3.18
CA PRO A 238 -2.66 -5.83 1.78
C PRO A 238 -1.60 -4.76 1.50
N TYR A 239 -0.66 -5.03 0.61
CA TYR A 239 0.30 -4.07 0.07
C TYR A 239 -0.04 -3.75 -1.39
N PHE A 240 0.41 -2.59 -1.89
CA PHE A 240 0.10 -2.18 -3.25
C PHE A 240 1.22 -1.35 -3.85
N PHE A 241 1.54 -1.61 -5.13
CA PHE A 241 2.48 -0.77 -5.88
C PHE A 241 1.83 0.46 -6.47
N ILE A 242 2.56 1.57 -6.44
CA ILE A 242 2.19 2.84 -7.07
C ILE A 242 3.19 3.19 -8.18
N GLN A 243 2.66 3.84 -9.21
CA GLN A 243 3.42 4.25 -10.38
C GLN A 243 4.33 5.41 -10.02
N SER A 244 5.65 5.23 -10.19
CA SER A 244 6.67 6.26 -9.91
C SER A 244 7.49 6.67 -11.15
N MET A 245 7.17 6.10 -12.32
CA MET A 245 7.80 6.41 -13.61
C MET A 245 6.79 6.35 -14.76
N SER A 246 7.15 6.93 -15.91
CA SER A 246 6.47 6.66 -17.19
C SER A 246 6.97 5.35 -17.78
N TYR A 247 6.10 4.64 -18.51
CA TYR A 247 6.45 3.50 -19.35
C TYR A 247 5.27 3.14 -20.27
N GLY A 248 5.53 2.75 -21.52
CA GLY A 248 4.48 2.47 -22.50
C GLY A 248 3.49 3.65 -22.64
N ASP A 249 2.19 3.39 -22.39
CA ASP A 249 1.13 4.41 -22.37
C ASP A 249 0.90 5.04 -20.98
N ARG A 250 1.74 4.73 -20.00
CA ARG A 250 1.73 5.33 -18.67
C ARG A 250 2.53 6.62 -18.67
N ARG A 251 1.86 7.72 -18.30
CA ARG A 251 2.48 9.06 -18.26
C ARG A 251 3.36 9.23 -17.04
N ALA A 252 4.32 10.14 -17.09
CA ALA A 252 5.13 10.49 -15.94
C ALA A 252 4.24 11.01 -14.79
N PRO A 253 4.38 10.49 -13.56
CA PRO A 253 3.64 10.98 -12.41
C PRO A 253 4.18 12.32 -11.89
N GLU A 254 3.27 13.21 -11.48
CA GLU A 254 3.54 14.41 -10.69
C GLU A 254 3.21 14.17 -9.20
N LEU A 255 3.59 15.08 -8.30
CA LEU A 255 3.32 14.92 -6.85
C LEU A 255 1.85 14.61 -6.54
N ALA A 256 0.91 15.30 -7.19
CA ALA A 256 -0.52 15.04 -6.99
C ALA A 256 -0.91 13.59 -7.35
N ASP A 257 -0.24 12.97 -8.33
CA ASP A 257 -0.50 11.58 -8.71
C ASP A 257 0.05 10.58 -7.69
N PHE A 258 1.21 10.86 -7.10
CA PHE A 258 1.74 10.08 -5.98
C PHE A 258 0.74 10.09 -4.81
N CYS A 259 0.25 11.28 -4.45
CA CYS A 259 -0.77 11.43 -3.42
C CYS A 259 -2.08 10.72 -3.78
N LEU A 260 -2.58 10.87 -5.02
CA LEU A 260 -3.84 10.25 -5.46
C LEU A 260 -3.79 8.73 -5.28
N GLN A 261 -2.72 8.10 -5.78
CA GLN A 261 -2.55 6.66 -5.73
C GLN A 261 -2.47 6.15 -4.30
N ALA A 262 -1.66 6.78 -3.45
CA ALA A 262 -1.50 6.38 -2.06
C ALA A 262 -2.79 6.58 -1.25
N ASN A 263 -3.44 7.74 -1.37
CA ASN A 263 -4.69 8.02 -0.67
C ASN A 263 -5.82 7.08 -1.13
N THR A 264 -5.85 6.74 -2.42
CA THR A 264 -6.77 5.72 -2.96
C THR A 264 -6.50 4.38 -2.31
N CYS A 265 -5.25 3.92 -2.26
CA CYS A 265 -4.85 2.71 -1.55
C CYS A 265 -5.30 2.76 -0.08
N PHE A 266 -5.09 3.88 0.61
CA PHE A 266 -5.49 4.03 2.01
C PHE A 266 -7.00 3.95 2.21
N ALA A 267 -7.83 4.42 1.28
CA ALA A 267 -9.28 4.28 1.35
C ALA A 267 -9.76 2.82 1.32
N PHE A 268 -8.95 1.91 0.76
CA PHE A 268 -9.21 0.47 0.72
C PHE A 268 -8.50 -0.32 1.82
N GLY A 269 -7.82 0.34 2.76
CA GLY A 269 -7.16 -0.37 3.86
C GLY A 269 -5.78 -0.94 3.51
N ILE A 270 -5.15 -0.49 2.43
CA ILE A 270 -3.77 -0.88 2.08
C ILE A 270 -2.80 -0.43 3.18
N ARG A 271 -1.94 -1.35 3.64
CA ARG A 271 -1.02 -1.18 4.78
C ARG A 271 0.46 -1.09 4.37
N GLY A 272 0.74 -1.09 3.07
CA GLY A 272 2.09 -0.93 2.54
C GLY A 272 2.07 -0.34 1.13
N ILE A 273 2.91 0.67 0.90
CA ILE A 273 3.07 1.38 -0.37
C ILE A 273 4.42 1.02 -0.98
N GLN A 274 4.43 0.75 -2.28
CA GLN A 274 5.59 0.22 -2.96
C GLN A 274 5.80 0.99 -4.25
N HIS A 275 6.98 1.55 -4.47
CA HIS A 275 7.28 2.36 -5.64
C HIS A 275 7.80 1.47 -6.77
N PHE A 276 7.13 1.50 -7.92
CA PHE A 276 7.67 0.99 -9.17
C PHE A 276 8.16 2.17 -10.03
N THR A 277 9.46 2.46 -10.05
CA THR A 277 10.56 1.82 -9.30
C THR A 277 11.41 2.85 -8.57
N TYR A 278 12.31 2.41 -7.68
CA TYR A 278 13.29 3.30 -7.07
C TYR A 278 14.40 3.66 -8.07
N MET A 279 15.07 2.66 -8.63
CA MET A 279 16.06 2.85 -9.68
C MET A 279 15.47 2.65 -11.08
N THR A 280 15.82 3.54 -12.01
CA THR A 280 15.42 3.39 -13.41
C THR A 280 15.98 2.07 -13.99
N PRO A 281 15.12 1.20 -14.56
CA PRO A 281 15.56 -0.01 -15.24
C PRO A 281 16.56 0.26 -16.36
N ASN A 282 17.64 -0.52 -16.42
CA ASN A 282 18.66 -0.37 -17.47
C ASN A 282 18.46 -1.38 -18.60
N ASP A 283 17.49 -1.10 -19.46
CA ASP A 283 17.21 -1.90 -20.64
C ASP A 283 18.19 -1.61 -21.78
N ALA A 284 18.30 -2.56 -22.72
CA ALA A 284 18.95 -2.29 -24.00
C ALA A 284 18.18 -1.21 -24.77
N PRO A 285 18.83 -0.43 -25.66
CA PRO A 285 18.12 0.55 -26.49
C PRO A 285 16.94 -0.08 -27.24
N GLY A 286 15.78 0.57 -27.17
CA GLY A 286 14.51 0.06 -27.69
C GLY A 286 13.79 -0.97 -26.79
N GLY A 287 14.28 -1.17 -25.56
CA GLY A 287 13.60 -1.98 -24.54
C GLY A 287 12.38 -1.29 -23.94
N GLU A 288 11.66 -2.03 -23.09
CA GLU A 288 10.41 -1.61 -22.46
C GLU A 288 10.55 -0.29 -21.70
N PHE A 289 11.68 -0.10 -21.02
CA PHE A 289 11.93 1.03 -20.14
C PHE A 289 12.80 2.15 -20.76
N ASP A 290 12.98 2.22 -22.07
CA ASP A 290 13.89 3.18 -22.71
C ASP A 290 13.28 4.60 -22.87
N TYR A 291 12.31 4.75 -23.78
CA TYR A 291 11.62 6.01 -24.07
C TYR A 291 10.11 5.88 -23.83
N ASP A 292 9.47 6.93 -23.31
CA ASP A 292 8.02 6.99 -23.21
C ASP A 292 7.37 7.33 -24.57
N GLY A 293 6.04 7.29 -24.63
CA GLY A 293 5.31 7.61 -25.86
C GLY A 293 5.47 9.07 -26.33
N ASP A 294 5.99 9.98 -25.49
CA ASP A 294 6.35 11.36 -25.87
C ASP A 294 7.79 11.45 -26.42
N GLY A 295 8.54 10.35 -26.46
CA GLY A 295 9.93 10.30 -26.90
C GLY A 295 10.94 10.81 -25.86
N ASN A 296 10.53 10.95 -24.60
CA ASN A 296 11.42 11.29 -23.49
C ASN A 296 12.02 10.03 -22.88
N LEU A 297 13.24 10.14 -22.35
CA LEU A 297 13.85 9.05 -21.59
C LEU A 297 13.00 8.74 -20.36
N GLN A 298 12.58 7.49 -20.21
CA GLN A 298 11.86 7.06 -19.03
C GLN A 298 12.81 7.10 -17.83
N THR A 299 12.31 7.67 -16.73
CA THR A 299 13.07 7.84 -15.49
C THR A 299 12.20 7.58 -14.27
N ALA A 300 12.75 6.81 -13.34
CA ALA A 300 12.21 6.51 -12.04
C ALA A 300 12.66 7.56 -10.99
N LEU A 301 12.75 7.18 -9.70
CA LEU A 301 13.21 8.11 -8.67
C LEU A 301 14.69 8.47 -8.87
N LEU A 302 15.53 7.48 -9.18
CA LEU A 302 16.90 7.70 -9.64
C LEU A 302 17.01 7.41 -11.14
N ASP A 303 17.71 8.27 -11.87
CA ASP A 303 18.06 8.02 -13.27
C ASP A 303 19.16 6.94 -13.41
N ARG A 304 19.55 6.62 -14.65
CA ARG A 304 20.57 5.59 -14.95
C ARG A 304 21.98 5.98 -14.51
N ASN A 305 22.22 7.26 -14.23
CA ASN A 305 23.48 7.79 -13.68
C ASN A 305 23.46 7.82 -12.14
N ASN A 306 22.37 7.38 -11.51
CA ASN A 306 22.09 7.44 -10.08
C ASN A 306 21.87 8.87 -9.56
N GLU A 307 21.49 9.81 -10.42
CA GLU A 307 21.09 11.15 -10.02
C GLU A 307 19.59 11.16 -9.67
N LYS A 308 19.24 11.95 -8.65
CA LYS A 308 17.85 12.13 -8.22
C LYS A 308 17.06 12.86 -9.30
N THR A 309 15.90 12.32 -9.64
CA THR A 309 14.94 13.02 -10.50
C THR A 309 13.97 13.85 -9.66
N VAL A 310 13.12 14.67 -10.31
CA VAL A 310 12.05 15.38 -9.60
C VAL A 310 11.10 14.41 -8.86
N ARG A 311 10.93 13.19 -9.38
CA ARG A 311 10.04 12.18 -8.78
C ARG A 311 10.59 11.65 -7.46
N TRP A 312 11.91 11.68 -7.25
CA TRP A 312 12.50 11.39 -5.94
C TRP A 312 12.02 12.39 -4.87
N GLU A 313 11.95 13.68 -5.20
CA GLU A 313 11.42 14.69 -4.27
C GLU A 313 9.92 14.49 -4.03
N TYR A 314 9.17 14.05 -5.05
CA TYR A 314 7.76 13.71 -4.90
C TYR A 314 7.54 12.49 -3.99
N ALA A 315 8.32 11.44 -4.16
CA ALA A 315 8.29 10.26 -3.29
C ALA A 315 8.69 10.63 -1.86
N LYS A 316 9.73 11.44 -1.67
CA LYS A 316 10.14 11.93 -0.34
C LYS A 316 9.02 12.71 0.34
N GLU A 317 8.35 13.61 -0.37
CA GLU A 317 7.23 14.36 0.19
C GLU A 317 6.05 13.47 0.52
N LEU A 318 5.67 12.53 -0.37
CA LEU A 318 4.63 11.54 -0.09
C LEU A 318 4.98 10.73 1.17
N ASN A 319 6.19 10.18 1.25
CA ASN A 319 6.61 9.33 2.36
C ASN A 319 6.64 10.09 3.69
N ARG A 320 7.05 11.37 3.67
CA ARG A 320 6.94 12.26 4.83
C ARG A 320 5.48 12.44 5.26
N GLN A 321 4.56 12.59 4.30
CA GLN A 321 3.13 12.71 4.63
C GLN A 321 2.60 11.41 5.24
N ILE A 322 2.99 10.24 4.72
CA ILE A 322 2.59 8.93 5.26
C ILE A 322 3.10 8.74 6.69
N ALA A 323 4.39 8.97 6.93
CA ALA A 323 5.02 8.81 8.24
C ALA A 323 4.43 9.74 9.33
N ALA A 324 3.74 10.81 8.93
CA ALA A 324 3.11 11.71 9.89
C ALA A 324 1.79 11.18 10.49
N PHE A 325 1.19 10.11 9.93
CA PHE A 325 -0.08 9.55 10.44
C PHE A 325 -0.18 8.02 10.38
N ASP A 326 0.85 7.31 9.91
CA ASP A 326 0.83 5.84 9.79
C ASP A 326 0.61 5.14 11.13
N HIS A 327 1.22 5.60 12.21
CA HIS A 327 1.01 5.11 13.58
C HIS A 327 -0.43 5.25 14.07
N VAL A 328 -1.23 6.12 13.45
CA VAL A 328 -2.67 6.23 13.67
C VAL A 328 -3.41 5.28 12.73
N TYR A 329 -3.21 5.43 11.42
CA TYR A 329 -3.90 4.67 10.39
C TYR A 329 -3.78 3.16 10.59
N LEU A 330 -2.59 2.67 10.94
CA LEU A 330 -2.31 1.25 11.11
C LEU A 330 -3.01 0.63 12.32
N LYS A 331 -3.58 1.42 13.25
CA LYS A 331 -4.37 0.94 14.41
C LYS A 331 -5.81 0.60 14.05
N PHE A 332 -6.25 0.98 12.85
CA PHE A 332 -7.60 0.78 12.38
C PHE A 332 -7.71 -0.44 11.47
N ALA A 333 -8.78 -1.21 11.64
CA ALA A 333 -9.17 -2.30 10.74
C ALA A 333 -10.13 -1.75 9.66
N TRP A 334 -9.94 -2.18 8.41
CA TRP A 334 -10.77 -1.74 7.29
C TRP A 334 -12.13 -2.44 7.28
N ASP A 335 -13.20 -1.66 7.30
CA ASP A 335 -14.57 -2.14 7.28
C ASP A 335 -15.09 -2.30 5.85
N GLY A 336 -14.71 -1.38 4.97
CA GLY A 336 -15.09 -1.33 3.57
C GLY A 336 -14.94 0.09 3.02
N VAL A 337 -15.42 0.32 1.80
CA VAL A 337 -15.38 1.64 1.15
C VAL A 337 -16.80 2.08 0.78
N MET A 338 -17.12 3.34 0.96
CA MET A 338 -18.29 4.00 0.37
C MET A 338 -17.83 4.86 -0.82
N THR A 339 -18.71 5.08 -1.80
CA THR A 339 -18.47 5.97 -2.93
C THR A 339 -19.56 7.04 -3.00
N THR A 340 -19.23 8.21 -3.53
CA THR A 340 -20.21 9.21 -3.96
C THR A 340 -19.82 9.74 -5.33
N GLU A 341 -20.79 9.81 -6.23
CA GLU A 341 -20.63 10.57 -7.48
C GLU A 341 -20.63 12.07 -7.15
N GLY A 342 -19.78 12.82 -7.85
CA GLY A 342 -19.64 14.26 -7.67
C GLY A 342 -20.86 15.02 -8.15
N THR A 343 -21.31 16.01 -7.39
CA THR A 343 -22.45 16.85 -7.80
C THR A 343 -22.10 17.82 -8.93
N ASP A 344 -20.82 18.19 -9.05
CA ASP A 344 -20.31 19.23 -9.94
C ASP A 344 -19.16 18.72 -10.84
N THR A 345 -18.97 17.40 -10.91
CA THR A 345 -17.94 16.81 -11.77
C THR A 345 -18.40 16.78 -13.23
N LYS A 346 -17.45 17.01 -14.13
CA LYS A 346 -17.61 16.79 -15.57
C LYS A 346 -16.96 15.49 -16.03
N TYR A 347 -16.24 14.82 -15.14
CA TYR A 347 -15.36 13.70 -15.42
C TYR A 347 -15.62 12.60 -14.40
N HIS A 348 -16.75 11.92 -14.56
CA HIS A 348 -17.06 10.76 -13.72
C HIS A 348 -16.10 9.61 -14.02
N THR A 349 -15.72 8.88 -12.97
CA THR A 349 -14.98 7.64 -13.13
C THR A 349 -15.90 6.50 -13.55
N ASN A 350 -15.40 5.61 -14.40
CA ASN A 350 -16.07 4.34 -14.71
C ASN A 350 -15.77 3.26 -13.66
N ASP A 351 -14.85 3.51 -12.72
CA ASP A 351 -14.43 2.53 -11.72
C ASP A 351 -15.52 2.19 -10.69
N PHE A 352 -16.35 3.16 -10.30
CA PHE A 352 -17.32 2.96 -9.21
C PHE A 352 -18.34 1.86 -9.54
N GLY A 353 -18.78 1.77 -10.80
CA GLY A 353 -19.69 0.71 -11.25
C GLY A 353 -19.07 -0.70 -11.26
N ALA A 354 -17.74 -0.80 -11.26
CA ALA A 354 -17.01 -2.07 -11.27
C ALA A 354 -16.64 -2.59 -9.87
N LEU A 355 -16.87 -1.78 -8.81
CA LEU A 355 -16.51 -2.14 -7.45
C LEU A 355 -17.48 -3.16 -6.86
N ALA A 356 -16.96 -4.33 -6.50
CA ALA A 356 -17.70 -5.34 -5.74
C ALA A 356 -17.70 -5.02 -4.24
N GLY A 357 -18.83 -5.20 -3.56
CA GLY A 357 -18.89 -5.14 -2.10
C GLY A 357 -18.73 -3.73 -1.49
N VAL A 358 -19.06 -2.67 -2.24
CA VAL A 358 -19.11 -1.29 -1.74
C VAL A 358 -20.12 -1.18 -0.59
N LEU A 359 -19.72 -0.53 0.50
CA LEU A 359 -20.59 -0.19 1.61
C LEU A 359 -21.60 0.86 1.15
N GLN A 360 -22.88 0.48 1.14
CA GLN A 360 -23.97 1.40 0.80
C GLN A 360 -24.30 2.36 1.95
N ARG A 361 -23.96 1.98 3.18
CA ARG A 361 -24.19 2.76 4.39
C ARG A 361 -23.19 2.36 5.46
N HIS A 362 -22.89 3.32 6.33
CA HIS A 362 -22.13 3.12 7.55
C HIS A 362 -22.92 3.73 8.71
N SER A 363 -22.96 3.06 9.87
CA SER A 363 -23.86 3.45 10.98
C SER A 363 -23.65 4.89 11.46
N ARG A 364 -22.40 5.37 11.36
CA ARG A 364 -22.00 6.71 11.80
C ARG A 364 -21.95 7.76 10.70
N VAL A 365 -22.18 7.40 9.44
CA VAL A 365 -22.26 8.35 8.33
C VAL A 365 -23.72 8.54 7.95
N LYS A 366 -24.29 9.69 8.32
CA LYS A 366 -25.68 10.05 7.95
C LYS A 366 -25.78 10.51 6.50
N SER A 367 -24.76 11.21 6.01
CA SER A 367 -24.66 11.61 4.60
C SER A 367 -23.19 11.83 4.21
N PHE A 368 -22.87 11.55 2.95
CA PHE A 368 -21.59 11.84 2.33
C PHE A 368 -21.88 12.39 0.93
N THR A 369 -21.44 13.62 0.67
CA THR A 369 -21.55 14.26 -0.64
C THR A 369 -20.23 14.96 -0.98
N SER A 370 -20.00 15.16 -2.27
CA SER A 370 -18.77 15.75 -2.77
C SER A 370 -19.02 16.46 -4.11
N THR A 371 -18.27 17.51 -4.40
CA THR A 371 -18.32 18.18 -5.72
C THR A 371 -17.71 17.33 -6.82
N GLU A 372 -16.71 16.51 -6.49
CA GLU A 372 -16.10 15.53 -7.39
C GLU A 372 -16.39 14.09 -6.93
N ASP A 373 -16.21 13.11 -7.82
CA ASP A 373 -16.27 11.70 -7.44
C ASP A 373 -15.28 11.43 -6.30
N ALA A 374 -15.75 10.76 -5.23
CA ALA A 374 -14.94 10.56 -4.04
C ALA A 374 -15.19 9.22 -3.36
N LEU A 375 -14.12 8.70 -2.76
CA LEU A 375 -14.10 7.52 -1.93
C LEU A 375 -14.14 7.92 -0.45
N LEU A 376 -14.80 7.11 0.36
CA LEU A 376 -14.75 7.18 1.81
C LEU A 376 -14.45 5.78 2.37
N GLY A 377 -13.18 5.50 2.61
CA GLY A 377 -12.76 4.30 3.33
C GLY A 377 -13.29 4.35 4.76
N CYS A 378 -13.90 3.28 5.23
CA CYS A 378 -14.49 3.18 6.58
C CYS A 378 -13.66 2.21 7.42
N PHE A 379 -13.41 2.58 8.67
CA PHE A 379 -12.53 1.84 9.55
C PHE A 379 -12.98 1.87 11.00
N THR A 380 -12.54 0.87 11.77
CA THR A 380 -12.77 0.77 13.22
C THR A 380 -11.49 0.36 13.94
N ASP A 381 -11.11 1.07 15.01
CA ASP A 381 -9.97 0.71 15.86
C ASP A 381 -10.36 -0.28 16.99
N ALA A 382 -9.37 -0.77 17.74
CA ALA A 382 -9.61 -1.70 18.85
C ALA A 382 -10.40 -1.09 20.04
N LYS A 383 -10.46 0.24 20.15
CA LYS A 383 -11.22 0.97 21.18
C LYS A 383 -12.66 1.28 20.71
N GLY A 384 -12.98 1.02 19.45
CA GLY A 384 -14.27 1.29 18.81
C GLY A 384 -14.38 2.66 18.17
N TYR A 385 -13.33 3.51 18.17
CA TYR A 385 -13.34 4.72 17.36
C TYR A 385 -13.44 4.36 15.88
N GLN A 386 -14.20 5.15 15.14
CA GLN A 386 -14.36 4.95 13.70
C GLN A 386 -13.54 5.99 12.96
N GLY A 387 -12.76 5.53 11.99
CA GLY A 387 -11.89 6.33 11.14
C GLY A 387 -12.43 6.34 9.71
N PHE A 388 -12.16 7.43 8.99
CA PHE A 388 -12.64 7.61 7.63
C PHE A 388 -11.54 8.19 6.75
N MET A 389 -11.20 7.51 5.66
CA MET A 389 -10.25 8.02 4.67
C MET A 389 -11.03 8.64 3.51
N LEU A 390 -11.07 9.96 3.45
CA LEU A 390 -11.67 10.71 2.35
C LEU A 390 -10.64 10.87 1.22
N THR A 391 -11.02 10.51 0.00
CA THR A 391 -10.15 10.62 -1.18
C THR A 391 -10.96 11.00 -2.42
N PRO A 392 -10.85 12.24 -2.92
CA PRO A 392 -11.33 12.58 -4.25
C PRO A 392 -10.64 11.72 -5.30
N TYR A 393 -11.40 11.12 -6.20
CA TYR A 393 -10.91 10.21 -7.21
C TYR A 393 -11.16 10.78 -8.61
N VAL A 394 -10.30 11.72 -8.99
CA VAL A 394 -10.34 12.41 -10.28
C VAL A 394 -8.92 12.53 -10.83
N GLU A 395 -8.79 12.45 -12.15
CA GLU A 395 -7.54 12.72 -12.87
C GLU A 395 -6.92 14.06 -12.43
N THR A 396 -5.71 13.99 -11.85
CA THR A 396 -5.13 15.10 -11.08
C THR A 396 -4.77 16.30 -11.96
N THR A 397 -4.51 16.07 -13.24
CA THR A 397 -4.16 17.12 -14.20
C THR A 397 -5.31 18.08 -14.50
N HIS A 398 -6.55 17.75 -14.11
CA HIS A 398 -7.66 18.69 -14.10
C HIS A 398 -7.52 19.77 -12.99
N ASN A 399 -6.64 19.55 -12.01
CA ASN A 399 -6.29 20.50 -10.94
C ASN A 399 -7.51 21.09 -10.22
N ARG A 400 -8.46 20.23 -9.85
CA ARG A 400 -9.70 20.63 -9.17
C ARG A 400 -9.59 20.45 -7.66
N THR A 401 -10.02 21.46 -6.92
CA THR A 401 -10.27 21.34 -5.48
C THR A 401 -11.66 20.76 -5.26
N THR A 402 -11.74 19.70 -4.47
CA THR A 402 -12.97 19.00 -4.11
C THR A 402 -13.49 19.52 -2.79
N THR A 403 -14.77 19.91 -2.73
CA THR A 403 -15.46 20.16 -1.46
C THR A 403 -16.26 18.92 -1.08
N ALA A 404 -15.88 18.27 0.02
CA ALA A 404 -16.58 17.11 0.54
C ALA A 404 -17.27 17.44 1.86
N LYS A 405 -18.49 16.94 2.03
CA LYS A 405 -19.30 17.10 3.24
C LYS A 405 -19.70 15.74 3.78
N ILE A 406 -19.37 15.51 5.04
CA ILE A 406 -19.71 14.26 5.74
C ILE A 406 -20.46 14.64 7.01
N ARG A 407 -21.67 14.12 7.17
CA ARG A 407 -22.44 14.27 8.41
C ARG A 407 -22.31 13.02 9.24
N PHE A 408 -21.72 13.15 10.41
CA PHE A 408 -21.52 12.07 11.34
C PHE A 408 -22.65 11.98 12.37
N ASP A 409 -22.95 10.76 12.81
CA ASP A 409 -23.79 10.54 13.98
C ASP A 409 -22.95 10.71 15.26
N LYS A 410 -23.53 11.38 16.27
CA LYS A 410 -22.92 11.56 17.60
C LYS A 410 -21.47 12.08 17.54
N ALA A 411 -21.25 13.23 16.89
CA ALA A 411 -19.95 13.89 16.84
C ALA A 411 -20.08 15.42 16.76
N ASP A 412 -19.20 16.13 17.46
CA ASP A 412 -19.07 17.60 17.44
C ASP A 412 -17.63 18.05 17.09
N LYS A 413 -16.68 17.11 17.07
CA LYS A 413 -15.28 17.30 16.70
C LYS A 413 -14.80 16.20 15.76
N ALA A 414 -13.76 16.49 15.00
CA ALA A 414 -12.99 15.49 14.27
C ALA A 414 -11.50 15.76 14.34
N LEU A 415 -10.71 14.72 14.61
CA LEU A 415 -9.27 14.72 14.42
C LEU A 415 -8.98 14.44 12.94
N VAL A 416 -8.27 15.32 12.26
CA VAL A 416 -8.05 15.25 10.81
C VAL A 416 -6.56 15.24 10.52
N TYR A 417 -6.14 14.29 9.68
CA TYR A 417 -4.78 14.19 9.14
C TYR A 417 -4.82 14.43 7.64
N THR A 418 -4.13 15.47 7.16
CA THR A 418 -4.01 15.77 5.74
C THR A 418 -2.66 16.41 5.45
N ARG A 419 -2.01 16.04 4.33
CA ARG A 419 -0.67 16.54 3.94
C ARG A 419 0.40 16.42 5.04
N GLY A 420 0.30 15.37 5.85
CA GLY A 420 1.17 15.15 7.01
C GLY A 420 1.04 16.20 8.12
N GLN A 421 -0.14 16.81 8.25
CA GLN A 421 -0.49 17.71 9.35
C GLN A 421 -1.73 17.19 10.06
N GLN A 422 -1.73 17.33 11.39
CA GLN A 422 -2.87 17.02 12.25
C GLN A 422 -3.60 18.32 12.61
N SER A 423 -4.94 18.33 12.51
CA SER A 423 -5.81 19.39 13.01
C SER A 423 -7.01 18.82 13.77
N VAL A 424 -7.68 19.66 14.56
CA VAL A 424 -8.97 19.35 15.18
C VAL A 424 -10.00 20.29 14.60
N GLU A 425 -10.97 19.72 13.89
CA GLU A 425 -12.06 20.45 13.26
C GLU A 425 -13.31 20.42 14.14
N THR A 426 -14.07 21.51 14.15
CA THR A 426 -15.38 21.56 14.83
C THR A 426 -16.49 21.28 13.83
N LEU A 427 -17.41 20.40 14.19
CA LEU A 427 -18.51 19.99 13.33
C LEU A 427 -19.74 20.83 13.67
N THR A 428 -20.43 21.32 12.65
CA THR A 428 -21.70 22.05 12.81
C THR A 428 -22.84 21.09 12.54
N ASP A 429 -23.69 20.83 13.54
CA ASP A 429 -24.76 19.83 13.45
C ASP A 429 -24.26 18.44 12.99
N GLY A 430 -23.07 18.05 13.47
CA GLY A 430 -22.39 16.81 13.09
C GLY A 430 -21.79 16.80 11.68
N GLU A 431 -21.86 17.91 10.94
CA GLU A 431 -21.29 18.03 9.59
C GLU A 431 -19.85 18.57 9.63
N LEU A 432 -18.96 17.83 8.96
CA LEU A 432 -17.61 18.24 8.59
C LEU A 432 -17.60 18.62 7.11
N SER A 433 -17.02 19.77 6.77
CA SER A 433 -16.81 20.21 5.39
C SER A 433 -15.33 20.47 5.15
N LEU A 434 -14.73 19.75 4.20
CA LEU A 434 -13.30 19.87 3.86
C LEU A 434 -13.12 20.29 2.40
N GLN A 435 -12.08 21.07 2.14
CA GLN A 435 -11.57 21.34 0.80
C GLN A 435 -10.28 20.55 0.59
N ILE A 436 -10.31 19.62 -0.36
CA ILE A 436 -9.20 18.71 -0.67
C ILE A 436 -8.70 19.04 -2.07
N ALA A 437 -7.42 19.37 -2.21
CA ALA A 437 -6.85 19.66 -3.54
C ALA A 437 -6.67 18.37 -4.36
N ALA A 438 -6.35 18.52 -5.65
CA ALA A 438 -6.15 17.39 -6.54
C ALA A 438 -5.09 16.41 -5.99
N GLY A 439 -5.48 15.14 -5.86
CA GLY A 439 -4.64 14.05 -5.38
C GLY A 439 -4.50 13.93 -3.86
N ASP A 440 -4.84 14.96 -3.09
CA ASP A 440 -4.79 14.87 -1.64
C ASP A 440 -5.91 14.01 -1.05
N GLY A 441 -5.79 13.72 0.25
CA GLY A 441 -6.79 13.00 1.03
C GLY A 441 -6.80 13.48 2.47
N ALA A 442 -7.75 12.96 3.25
CA ALA A 442 -7.84 13.24 4.67
C ALA A 442 -8.26 11.98 5.45
N PHE A 443 -7.49 11.61 6.47
CA PHE A 443 -7.90 10.61 7.46
C PHE A 443 -8.60 11.32 8.63
N ILE A 444 -9.84 10.93 8.92
CA ILE A 444 -10.76 11.67 9.77
C ILE A 444 -11.27 10.74 10.88
N ILE A 445 -11.15 11.16 12.13
CA ILE A 445 -11.67 10.42 13.29
C ILE A 445 -12.68 11.32 14.03
N PRO A 446 -14.00 11.18 13.78
CA PRO A 446 -15.02 11.94 14.49
C PRO A 446 -15.16 11.46 15.95
N TYR A 447 -15.39 12.39 16.87
CA TYR A 447 -15.63 12.14 18.28
C TYR A 447 -16.59 13.18 18.87
N ALA A 448 -17.10 12.90 20.07
CA ALA A 448 -17.84 13.85 20.88
C ALA A 448 -16.92 14.37 21.99
N GLU A 449 -16.85 15.68 22.24
CA GLU A 449 -15.91 16.24 23.22
C GLU A 449 -16.23 15.81 24.66
N GLY A 450 -17.51 15.58 24.98
CA GLY A 450 -17.98 15.08 26.27
C GLY A 450 -19.36 15.58 26.67
#